data_AF-A0A5A8F7R4-F1
#
_entry.id   AF-A0A5A8F7R4-F1
#
_cell.length_a   1.000
_cell.length_b   1.000
_cell.length_c   1.000
_cell.angle_alpha   90.00
_cell.angle_beta   90.00
_cell.angle_gamma   90.00
#
_symmetry.space_group_name_H-M   'P 1'
#
loop_
_entity.id
_entity.type
_entity.pdbx_description
1 polymer ?
#
loop_
_entity_poly.entity_id
_entity_poly.type
_entity_poly.pdbx_seq_one_letter_code
_entity_poly.pdbx_strand_id
1 'polypeptide(L)'
;MKVSKSIVKDDFPSILETFKVALETVFFNEKALIKLILNKKHSLNLISLFILVLSLPVKGIDGKINYHIGNIIEAILLTLFFILFLYLLSPNKKLPIGAFFRIFLAFEVIDILALITIALPANYLKYFYACHIAWYLSLSVFAFSKINRINYVLSTFFVIITFFVVNLLPAVL
;
A
#
# COMPACT_ATOMS: atom_id res chain seq x y z
N MET A 1 -11.49 4.93 -48.36
CA MET A 1 -11.67 5.54 -47.03
C MET A 1 -10.66 4.89 -46.08
N LYS A 2 -9.49 5.51 -45.88
CA LYS A 2 -8.45 4.99 -44.98
C LYS A 2 -8.90 5.26 -43.54
N VAL A 3 -9.27 4.21 -42.82
CA VAL A 3 -9.46 4.28 -41.37
C VAL A 3 -8.10 4.58 -40.78
N SER A 4 -7.89 5.85 -40.40
CA SER A 4 -6.80 6.26 -39.53
C SER A 4 -6.91 5.43 -38.26
N LYS A 5 -6.05 4.43 -38.12
CA LYS A 5 -5.73 3.87 -36.81
C LYS A 5 -5.08 5.03 -36.06
N SER A 6 -5.87 5.76 -35.27
CA SER A 6 -5.32 6.58 -34.21
C SER A 6 -4.40 5.66 -33.43
N ILE A 7 -3.09 5.91 -33.53
CA ILE A 7 -2.09 5.31 -32.66
C ILE A 7 -2.54 5.74 -31.28
N VAL A 8 -3.28 4.88 -30.57
CA VAL A 8 -3.52 5.04 -29.14
C VAL A 8 -2.12 4.95 -28.58
N LYS A 9 -1.51 6.11 -28.36
CA LYS A 9 -0.21 6.21 -27.73
C LYS A 9 -0.37 5.48 -26.42
N ASP A 10 0.33 4.37 -26.34
CA ASP A 10 0.38 3.49 -25.19
C ASP A 10 1.25 4.19 -24.14
N ASP A 11 0.92 5.43 -23.80
CA ASP A 11 1.74 6.31 -22.98
C ASP A 11 1.89 5.68 -21.59
N PHE A 12 3.15 5.54 -21.16
CA PHE A 12 3.44 5.17 -19.79
C PHE A 12 2.94 6.29 -18.88
N PRO A 13 2.20 5.97 -17.79
CA PRO A 13 1.70 6.99 -16.90
C PRO A 13 2.87 7.73 -16.27
N SER A 14 2.74 9.04 -16.13
CA SER A 14 3.74 9.82 -15.40
C SER A 14 3.78 9.40 -13.92
N ILE A 15 4.88 9.73 -13.24
CA ILE A 15 4.99 9.46 -11.80
C ILE A 15 3.93 10.22 -11.00
N LEU A 16 3.61 11.44 -11.44
CA LEU A 16 2.58 12.29 -10.83
C LEU A 16 1.16 11.73 -11.03
N GLU A 17 0.86 11.19 -12.21
CA GLU A 17 -0.39 10.47 -12.44
C GLU A 17 -0.51 9.23 -11.56
N THR A 18 0.60 8.50 -11.40
CA THR A 18 0.63 7.31 -10.55
C THR A 18 0.42 7.67 -9.09
N PHE A 19 1.10 8.72 -8.61
CA PHE A 19 0.92 9.26 -7.28
C PHE A 19 -0.54 9.70 -7.04
N LYS A 20 -1.15 10.41 -8.00
CA LYS A 20 -2.56 10.81 -7.92
C LYS A 20 -3.49 9.62 -7.79
N VAL A 21 -3.33 8.59 -8.63
CA VAL A 21 -4.17 7.38 -8.58
C VAL A 21 -3.95 6.63 -7.25
N ALA A 22 -2.70 6.56 -6.76
CA ALA A 22 -2.40 5.95 -5.47
C ALA A 22 -3.09 6.71 -4.32
N LEU A 23 -2.96 8.04 -4.30
CA LEU A 23 -3.60 8.90 -3.31
C LEU A 23 -5.13 8.75 -3.33
N GLU A 24 -5.76 8.77 -4.51
CA GLU A 24 -7.20 8.52 -4.65
C GLU A 24 -7.58 7.15 -4.07
N THR A 25 -6.75 6.13 -4.27
CA THR A 25 -6.98 4.78 -3.73
C THR A 25 -6.87 4.75 -2.20
N VAL A 26 -5.91 5.49 -1.61
CA VAL A 26 -5.74 5.67 -0.16
C VAL A 26 -6.96 6.34 0.51
N PHE A 27 -7.82 7.01 -0.27
CA PHE A 27 -9.11 7.53 0.18
C PHE A 27 -10.30 6.65 -0.27
N PHE A 28 -10.10 5.33 -0.35
CA PHE A 28 -11.14 4.34 -0.63
C PHE A 28 -11.85 4.51 -1.99
N ASN A 29 -11.19 5.11 -2.99
CA ASN A 29 -11.77 5.27 -4.31
C ASN A 29 -11.70 3.97 -5.14
N GLU A 30 -12.87 3.35 -5.34
CA GLU A 30 -12.99 2.09 -6.11
C GLU A 30 -12.57 2.23 -7.58
N LYS A 31 -12.80 3.38 -8.21
CA LYS A 31 -12.39 3.61 -9.61
C LYS A 31 -10.86 3.63 -9.72
N ALA A 32 -10.19 4.26 -8.76
CA ALA A 32 -8.73 4.31 -8.69
C ALA A 32 -8.14 2.91 -8.44
N LEU A 33 -8.76 2.13 -7.53
CA LEU A 33 -8.40 0.72 -7.28
C LEU A 33 -8.48 -0.12 -8.57
N ILE A 34 -9.57 -0.01 -9.32
CA ILE A 34 -9.74 -0.74 -10.58
C ILE A 34 -8.70 -0.30 -11.62
N LYS A 35 -8.39 1.00 -11.70
CA LYS A 35 -7.35 1.52 -12.59
C LYS A 35 -5.98 0.90 -12.27
N LEU A 36 -5.64 0.77 -10.99
CA LEU A 36 -4.44 0.06 -10.55
C LEU A 36 -4.50 -1.42 -10.90
N ILE A 37 -5.63 -2.11 -10.72
CA ILE A 37 -5.77 -3.52 -11.11
C ILE A 37 -5.44 -3.72 -12.59
N LEU A 38 -6.01 -2.89 -13.47
CA LEU A 38 -5.96 -3.09 -14.92
C LEU A 38 -4.66 -2.58 -15.56
N ASN A 39 -4.09 -1.47 -15.09
CA ASN A 39 -2.95 -0.84 -15.75
C ASN A 39 -1.60 -1.24 -15.14
N LYS A 40 -0.92 -2.19 -15.79
CA LYS A 40 0.40 -2.68 -15.34
C LYS A 40 1.52 -1.66 -15.37
N LYS A 41 1.36 -0.58 -16.15
CA LYS A 41 2.42 0.42 -16.33
C LYS A 41 2.69 1.26 -15.08
N HIS A 42 1.78 1.27 -14.11
CA HIS A 42 2.00 1.95 -12.82
C HIS A 42 2.99 1.23 -11.90
N SER A 43 3.31 -0.05 -12.14
CA SER A 43 4.10 -0.86 -11.20
C SER A 43 5.48 -0.27 -10.88
N LEU A 44 6.24 0.17 -11.88
CA LEU A 44 7.58 0.74 -11.65
C LEU A 44 7.51 2.06 -10.88
N ASN A 45 6.60 2.96 -11.27
CA ASN A 45 6.38 4.22 -10.56
C ASN A 45 5.97 3.99 -9.10
N LEU A 46 5.16 2.97 -8.81
CA LEU A 46 4.75 2.62 -7.45
C LEU A 46 5.90 2.08 -6.61
N ILE A 47 6.80 1.28 -7.20
CA ILE A 47 8.02 0.85 -6.51
C ILE A 47 8.90 2.07 -6.19
N SER A 48 9.07 2.99 -7.14
CA SER A 48 9.83 4.23 -6.90
C SER A 48 9.20 5.09 -5.81
N LEU A 49 7.88 5.24 -5.81
CA LEU A 49 7.15 5.96 -4.75
C LEU A 49 7.29 5.26 -3.40
N PHE A 50 7.20 3.94 -3.35
CA PHE A 50 7.38 3.18 -2.11
C PHE A 50 8.76 3.40 -1.50
N ILE A 51 9.82 3.29 -2.30
CA ILE A 51 11.20 3.53 -1.83
C ILE A 51 11.37 4.98 -1.37
N LEU A 52 10.80 5.94 -2.11
CA LEU A 52 10.87 7.36 -1.76
C LEU A 52 10.19 7.63 -0.41
N VAL A 53 9.01 7.07 -0.19
CA VAL A 53 8.23 7.31 1.02
C VAL A 53 8.88 6.64 2.24
N LEU A 54 9.45 5.44 2.10
CA LEU A 54 10.24 4.79 3.15
C LEU A 54 11.52 5.57 3.52
N SER A 55 12.03 6.38 2.59
CA SER A 55 13.23 7.21 2.82
C SER A 55 12.91 8.55 3.49
N LEU A 56 11.65 8.82 3.82
CA LEU A 56 11.27 10.08 4.47
C LEU A 56 11.67 10.08 5.95
N PRO A 57 12.23 11.19 6.47
CA PRO A 57 12.58 11.29 7.87
C PRO A 57 11.33 11.46 8.73
N VAL A 58 10.93 10.42 9.46
CA VAL A 58 9.76 10.43 10.35
C VAL A 58 10.16 10.28 11.81
N LYS A 59 9.41 10.88 12.73
CA LYS A 59 9.64 10.70 14.17
C LYS A 59 8.97 9.42 14.64
N GLY A 60 9.75 8.47 15.15
CA GLY A 60 9.25 7.27 15.80
C GLY A 60 8.46 7.58 17.08
N ILE A 61 7.82 6.55 17.65
CA ILE A 61 7.00 6.67 18.88
C ILE A 61 7.83 7.23 20.06
N ASP A 62 9.14 6.99 20.07
CA ASP A 62 10.11 7.51 21.03
C ASP A 62 10.46 8.99 20.83
N GLY A 63 9.87 9.64 19.82
CA GLY A 63 10.06 11.05 19.50
C GLY A 63 11.36 11.36 18.74
N LYS A 64 12.18 10.34 18.46
CA LYS A 64 13.43 10.48 17.71
C LYS A 64 13.20 10.23 16.23
N ILE A 65 14.00 10.87 15.38
CA ILE A 65 13.99 10.59 13.94
C ILE A 65 14.78 9.31 13.74
N ASN A 66 14.09 8.23 13.38
CA ASN A 66 14.71 6.93 13.16
C ASN A 66 15.00 6.76 11.68
N TYR A 67 16.22 7.08 11.26
CA TYR A 67 16.69 6.88 9.89
C TYR A 67 17.84 5.86 9.89
N HIS A 68 17.48 4.58 9.82
CA HIS A 68 18.43 3.48 9.74
C HIS A 68 18.08 2.57 8.56
N ILE A 69 19.08 2.22 7.76
CA ILE A 69 18.92 1.34 6.59
C ILE A 69 18.30 -0.01 7.00
N GLY A 70 18.65 -0.52 8.18
CA GLY A 70 18.05 -1.74 8.74
C GLY A 70 16.52 -1.64 8.84
N ASN A 71 16.00 -0.53 9.36
CA ASN A 71 14.55 -0.31 9.50
C ASN A 71 13.86 -0.21 8.14
N ILE A 72 14.53 0.35 7.13
CA ILE A 72 13.99 0.42 5.75
C ILE A 72 13.86 -0.98 5.17
N ILE A 73 14.89 -1.82 5.30
CA ILE A 73 14.86 -3.20 4.81
C ILE A 73 13.78 -4.01 5.54
N GLU A 74 13.70 -3.87 6.86
CA GLU A 74 12.68 -4.53 7.67
C GLU A 74 11.26 -4.13 7.23
N ALA A 75 11.01 -2.83 7.04
CA ALA A 75 9.72 -2.33 6.56
C ALA A 75 9.37 -2.91 5.18
N ILE A 76 10.32 -2.94 4.25
CA ILE A 76 10.13 -3.59 2.93
C ILE A 76 9.72 -5.05 3.12
N LEU A 77 10.48 -5.83 3.91
CA LEU A 77 10.19 -7.25 4.11
C LEU A 77 8.82 -7.48 4.74
N LEU A 78 8.45 -6.71 5.77
CA LEU A 78 7.14 -6.82 6.42
C LEU A 78 6.01 -6.51 5.43
N THR A 79 6.14 -5.46 4.62
CA THR A 79 5.16 -5.13 3.57
C THR A 79 5.07 -6.26 2.53
N LEU A 80 6.21 -6.79 2.06
CA LEU A 80 6.22 -7.91 1.11
C LEU A 80 5.54 -9.17 1.68
N PHE A 81 5.85 -9.53 2.92
CA PHE A 81 5.24 -10.67 3.59
C PHE A 81 3.74 -10.46 3.79
N PHE A 82 3.32 -9.27 4.22
CA PHE A 82 1.90 -8.93 4.35
C PHE A 82 1.15 -9.12 3.05
N ILE A 83 1.67 -8.59 1.94
CA ILE A 83 1.06 -8.75 0.62
C ILE A 83 1.01 -10.23 0.22
N LEU A 84 2.10 -10.98 0.43
CA LEU A 84 2.21 -12.38 0.05
C LEU A 84 1.22 -13.25 0.82
N PHE A 85 1.19 -13.15 2.15
CA PHE A 85 0.26 -13.92 2.99
C PHE A 85 -1.19 -13.56 2.68
N LEU A 86 -1.49 -12.28 2.48
CA LEU A 86 -2.84 -11.87 2.12
C LEU A 86 -3.23 -12.42 0.75
N TYR A 87 -2.31 -12.39 -0.22
CA TYR A 87 -2.52 -13.04 -1.51
C TYR A 87 -2.73 -14.55 -1.37
N LEU A 88 -1.98 -15.25 -0.51
CA LEU A 88 -2.13 -16.68 -0.23
C LEU A 88 -3.51 -17.01 0.35
N LEU A 89 -4.03 -16.18 1.25
CA LEU A 89 -5.38 -16.31 1.82
C LEU A 89 -6.49 -15.85 0.86
N SER A 90 -6.16 -15.16 -0.22
CA SER A 90 -7.12 -14.72 -1.23
C SER A 90 -7.82 -15.92 -1.88
N PRO A 91 -9.16 -16.07 -1.73
CA PRO A 91 -9.89 -17.15 -2.39
C PRO A 91 -9.93 -17.00 -3.91
N ASN A 92 -9.88 -15.76 -4.41
CA ASN A 92 -9.89 -15.47 -5.85
C ASN A 92 -8.48 -15.35 -6.43
N LYS A 93 -7.91 -16.47 -6.89
CA LYS A 93 -6.59 -16.51 -7.56
C LYS A 93 -6.59 -16.06 -9.01
N LYS A 94 -7.72 -15.57 -9.54
CA LYS A 94 -7.79 -15.07 -10.93
C LYS A 94 -7.03 -13.76 -11.11
N LEU A 95 -6.86 -12.98 -10.04
CA LEU A 95 -6.05 -11.77 -10.08
C LEU A 95 -4.57 -12.17 -9.95
N PRO A 96 -3.69 -11.79 -10.89
CA PRO A 96 -2.28 -12.13 -10.80
C PRO A 96 -1.63 -11.43 -9.60
N ILE A 97 -0.65 -12.09 -8.97
CA ILE A 97 0.08 -11.55 -7.80
C ILE A 97 0.65 -10.15 -8.07
N GLY A 98 1.12 -9.87 -9.29
CA GLY A 98 1.64 -8.55 -9.65
C GLY A 98 0.60 -7.42 -9.61
N ALA A 99 -0.69 -7.72 -9.81
CA ALA A 99 -1.75 -6.75 -9.63
C ALA A 99 -2.07 -6.55 -8.14
N PHE A 100 -2.03 -7.62 -7.34
CA PHE A 100 -2.12 -7.54 -5.88
C PHE A 100 -1.01 -6.63 -5.33
N PHE A 101 0.24 -6.92 -5.69
CA PHE A 101 1.41 -6.15 -5.31
C PHE A 101 1.27 -4.66 -5.63
N ARG A 102 0.80 -4.35 -6.84
CA ARG A 102 0.59 -2.97 -7.29
C ARG A 102 -0.42 -2.20 -6.45
N ILE A 103 -1.48 -2.85 -5.98
CA ILE A 103 -2.50 -2.21 -5.14
C ILE A 103 -1.91 -1.86 -3.78
N PHE A 104 -1.24 -2.80 -3.13
CA PHE A 104 -0.71 -2.59 -1.80
C PHE A 104 0.49 -1.64 -1.81
N LEU A 105 1.34 -1.66 -2.84
CA LEU A 105 2.35 -0.60 -3.03
C LEU A 105 1.74 0.80 -3.16
N ALA A 106 0.53 0.92 -3.72
CA ALA A 106 -0.16 2.20 -3.77
C ALA A 106 -0.65 2.66 -2.40
N PHE A 107 -0.89 1.74 -1.46
CA PHE A 107 -1.27 2.09 -0.10
C PHE A 107 -0.11 2.70 0.68
N GLU A 108 1.12 2.26 0.42
CA GLU A 108 2.32 2.82 1.05
C GLU A 108 2.48 4.33 0.79
N VAL A 109 1.80 4.89 -0.21
CA VAL A 109 1.76 6.35 -0.41
C VAL A 109 1.12 7.08 0.78
N ILE A 110 0.31 6.41 1.61
CA ILE A 110 -0.24 6.98 2.84
C ILE A 110 0.86 7.42 3.82
N ASP A 111 2.04 6.81 3.76
CA ASP A 111 3.16 7.12 4.65
C ASP A 111 3.75 8.51 4.38
N ILE A 112 3.39 9.17 3.28
CA ILE A 112 3.67 10.60 3.11
C ILE A 112 3.03 11.44 4.23
N LEU A 113 1.89 10.99 4.77
CA LEU A 113 1.22 11.64 5.91
C LEU A 113 2.04 11.49 7.20
N ALA A 114 2.92 10.49 7.30
CA ALA A 114 3.81 10.32 8.44
C ALA A 114 4.81 11.47 8.57
N LEU A 115 5.03 12.31 7.56
CA LEU A 115 5.79 13.55 7.69
C LEU A 115 5.18 14.53 8.73
N ILE A 116 3.87 14.44 8.98
CA ILE A 116 3.20 15.24 10.01
C ILE A 116 3.78 14.95 11.41
N THR A 117 4.36 13.75 11.61
CA THR A 117 5.03 13.38 12.87
C THR A 117 6.17 14.32 13.24
N ILE A 118 6.84 14.94 12.25
CA ILE A 118 7.92 15.90 12.50
C ILE A 118 7.41 17.10 13.31
N ALA A 119 6.21 17.59 13.01
CA ALA A 119 5.60 18.73 13.69
C ALA A 119 4.81 18.33 14.96
N LEU A 120 4.43 17.06 15.10
CA LEU A 120 3.66 16.59 16.24
C LEU A 120 4.50 16.51 17.53
N PRO A 121 3.95 16.93 18.68
CA PRO A 121 4.54 16.66 19.99
C PRO A 121 4.57 15.15 20.30
N ALA A 122 5.59 14.68 21.02
CA ALA A 122 5.86 13.25 21.23
C ALA A 122 4.69 12.48 21.89
N ASN A 123 3.94 13.12 22.77
CA ASN A 123 2.75 12.58 23.43
C ASN A 123 1.60 12.22 22.46
N TYR A 124 1.57 12.80 21.25
CA TYR A 124 0.56 12.49 20.24
C TYR A 124 0.99 11.42 19.22
N LEU A 125 2.27 11.05 19.19
CA LEU A 125 2.81 10.13 18.18
C LEU A 125 2.17 8.73 18.27
N LYS A 126 1.93 8.22 19.48
CA LYS A 126 1.26 6.93 19.67
C LYS A 126 -0.14 6.89 19.03
N TYR A 127 -0.93 7.95 19.22
CA TYR A 127 -2.27 8.04 18.65
C TYR A 127 -2.22 8.20 17.13
N PHE A 128 -1.29 9.00 16.63
CA PHE A 128 -1.06 9.15 15.19
C PHE A 128 -0.76 7.79 14.53
N TYR A 129 0.23 7.06 15.04
CA TYR A 129 0.61 5.75 14.49
C TYR A 129 -0.51 4.71 14.61
N ALA A 130 -1.27 4.71 15.71
CA ALA A 130 -2.45 3.85 15.83
C ALA A 130 -3.51 4.17 14.77
N CYS A 131 -3.81 5.45 14.53
CA CYS A 131 -4.76 5.86 13.50
C CYS A 131 -4.25 5.53 12.09
N HIS A 132 -2.95 5.73 11.85
CA HIS A 132 -2.30 5.47 10.58
C HIS A 132 -2.29 3.96 10.23
N ILE A 133 -1.96 3.08 11.19
CA ILE A 133 -2.08 1.62 11.03
C ILE A 133 -3.54 1.21 10.81
N ALA A 134 -4.49 1.77 11.59
CA ALA A 134 -5.91 1.47 11.43
C ALA A 134 -6.42 1.88 10.03
N TRP A 135 -5.93 2.99 9.48
CA TRP A 135 -6.22 3.41 8.11
C TRP A 135 -5.68 2.42 7.09
N TYR A 136 -4.41 2.02 7.22
CA TYR A 136 -3.79 1.04 6.33
C TYR A 136 -4.53 -0.32 6.33
N LEU A 137 -4.89 -0.82 7.51
CA LEU A 137 -5.66 -2.06 7.63
C LEU A 137 -7.07 -1.90 7.04
N SER A 138 -7.72 -0.75 7.22
CA SER A 138 -9.01 -0.47 6.61
C SER A 138 -8.93 -0.48 5.08
N LEU A 139 -7.88 0.11 4.50
CA LEU A 139 -7.62 0.07 3.05
C LEU A 139 -7.38 -1.36 2.56
N SER A 140 -6.63 -2.14 3.33
CA SER A 140 -6.38 -3.55 3.06
C SER A 140 -7.68 -4.35 3.02
N VAL A 141 -8.57 -4.15 3.99
CA VAL A 141 -9.91 -4.77 4.01
C VAL A 141 -10.75 -4.33 2.82
N PHE A 142 -10.74 -3.03 2.49
CA PHE A 142 -11.46 -2.49 1.35
C PHE A 142 -11.02 -3.13 0.03
N ALA A 143 -9.72 -3.12 -0.28
CA ALA A 143 -9.23 -3.73 -1.51
C ALA A 143 -9.43 -5.25 -1.51
N PHE A 144 -9.16 -5.94 -0.40
CA PHE A 144 -9.33 -7.39 -0.31
C PHE A 144 -10.78 -7.80 -0.56
N SER A 145 -11.75 -7.09 0.04
CA SER A 145 -13.18 -7.31 -0.18
C SER A 145 -13.55 -7.13 -1.66
N LYS A 146 -13.08 -6.06 -2.30
CA LYS A 146 -13.39 -5.75 -3.71
C LYS A 146 -12.76 -6.73 -4.69
N ILE A 147 -11.50 -7.11 -4.47
CA ILE A 147 -10.77 -8.08 -5.30
C ILE A 147 -11.42 -9.47 -5.23
N ASN A 148 -11.76 -9.91 -4.02
CA ASN A 148 -12.28 -11.25 -3.78
C ASN A 148 -13.80 -11.34 -3.89
N ARG A 149 -14.51 -10.22 -3.98
CA ARG A 149 -15.98 -10.13 -3.99
C ARG A 149 -16.61 -10.80 -2.77
N ILE A 150 -15.98 -10.64 -1.61
CA ILE A 150 -16.45 -11.15 -0.32
C ILE A 150 -16.85 -9.99 0.60
N ASN A 151 -17.64 -10.28 1.63
CA ASN A 151 -18.09 -9.26 2.57
C ASN A 151 -16.92 -8.67 3.40
N TYR A 152 -17.16 -7.48 3.97
CA TYR A 152 -16.16 -6.77 4.76
C TYR A 152 -15.76 -7.53 6.03
N VAL A 153 -16.69 -8.19 6.72
CA VAL A 153 -16.41 -8.93 7.96
C VAL A 153 -15.38 -10.05 7.74
N LEU A 154 -15.58 -10.86 6.70
CA LEU A 154 -14.65 -11.93 6.35
C LEU A 154 -13.31 -11.37 5.85
N SER A 155 -13.35 -10.26 5.09
CA SER A 155 -12.13 -9.56 4.67
C SER A 155 -11.32 -9.04 5.85
N THR A 156 -11.98 -8.48 6.86
CA THR A 156 -11.38 -8.04 8.11
C THR A 156 -10.68 -9.19 8.82
N PHE A 157 -11.31 -10.35 8.90
CA PHE A 157 -10.70 -11.54 9.51
C PHE A 157 -9.39 -11.94 8.81
N PHE A 158 -9.39 -12.04 7.48
CA PHE A 158 -8.20 -12.40 6.71
C PHE A 158 -7.06 -11.37 6.83
N VAL A 159 -7.40 -10.08 6.77
CA VAL A 159 -6.44 -8.98 6.90
C VAL A 159 -5.83 -8.95 8.30
N ILE A 160 -6.65 -9.06 9.35
CA ILE A 160 -6.18 -9.06 10.74
C ILE A 160 -5.29 -10.27 11.03
N ILE A 161 -5.69 -11.47 10.58
CA ILE A 161 -4.84 -12.67 10.74
C ILE A 161 -3.50 -12.47 10.05
N THR A 162 -3.52 -11.96 8.82
CA THR A 162 -2.27 -11.72 8.08
C THR A 162 -1.40 -10.69 8.80
N PHE A 163 -2.00 -9.61 9.29
CA PHE A 163 -1.29 -8.59 10.07
C PHE A 163 -0.62 -9.21 11.31
N PHE A 164 -1.34 -10.02 12.10
CA PHE A 164 -0.77 -10.68 13.26
C PHE A 164 0.35 -11.65 12.90
N VAL A 165 0.15 -12.52 11.90
CA VAL A 165 1.17 -13.48 11.44
C VAL A 165 2.44 -12.74 11.03
N VAL A 166 2.32 -11.65 10.28
CA VAL A 166 3.47 -10.88 9.80
C VAL A 166 4.19 -10.16 10.94
N ASN A 167 3.46 -9.54 11.88
CA ASN A 167 4.07 -8.86 13.02
C ASN A 167 4.69 -9.82 14.04
N LEU A 168 4.32 -11.10 14.02
CA LEU A 168 4.94 -12.14 14.85
C LEU A 168 6.21 -12.73 14.21
N LEU A 169 6.44 -12.56 12.90
CA LEU A 169 7.63 -13.10 12.22
C LEU A 169 8.95 -12.65 12.87
N PRO A 170 9.16 -11.35 13.20
CA PRO A 170 10.40 -10.91 13.84
C PRO A 170 10.66 -11.50 15.22
N ALA A 171 9.62 -12.02 15.89
CA ALA A 171 9.76 -12.65 17.21
C ALA A 171 10.09 -14.16 17.11
N VAL A 172 9.94 -14.76 15.93
CA VAL A 172 10.10 -16.20 15.69
C VAL A 172 11.34 -16.51 14.84
N LEU A 173 11.81 -15.55 14.04
CA LEU A 173 13.05 -15.60 13.26
C LEU A 173 14.23 -15.04 14.07
#